data_AF-A0A520BNZ1-F1
#
_entry.id   AF-A0A520BNZ1-F1
#
_cell.length_a   1.000
_cell.length_b   1.000
_cell.length_c   1.000
_cell.angle_alpha   90.00
_cell.angle_beta   90.00
_cell.angle_gamma   90.00
#
_symmetry.space_group_name_H-M   'P 1'
#
loop_
_entity.id
_entity.type
_entity.pdbx_description
1 polymer ?
#
loop_
_entity_poly.entity_id
_entity_poly.type
_entity_poly.pdbx_seq_one_letter_code
_entity_poly.pdbx_strand_id
1 'polypeptide(L)' 'MNIITPTADGSNTLYNETIGEHYHSKHGALQESKHVFI' A
#
# COMPACT_ATOMS: atom_id res chain seq x y z
N MET A 1 14.41 -5.51 2.40
CA MET A 1 14.61 -4.10 2.00
C MET A 1 13.25 -3.56 1.62
N ASN A 2 12.98 -2.28 1.91
CA ASN A 2 11.63 -1.72 1.77
C ASN A 2 11.62 -0.64 0.69
N ILE A 3 10.65 -0.70 -0.21
CA ILE A 3 10.54 0.16 -1.39
C ILE A 3 9.21 0.90 -1.36
N ILE A 4 9.24 2.22 -1.54
CA ILE A 4 8.03 3.02 -1.70
C ILE A 4 7.45 2.73 -3.08
N THR A 5 6.19 2.31 -3.14
CA THR A 5 5.49 1.97 -4.39
C THR A 5 4.20 2.78 -4.49
N PRO A 6 3.92 3.46 -5.62
CA PRO A 6 2.67 4.19 -5.81
C PRO A 6 1.48 3.23 -5.96
N THR A 7 0.31 3.66 -5.48
CA THR A 7 -0.96 2.93 -5.62
C THR A 7 -1.89 3.61 -6.64
N ALA A 8 -2.93 2.91 -7.09
CA ALA A 8 -3.83 3.42 -8.14
C ALA A 8 -4.67 4.65 -7.72
N ASP A 9 -4.87 4.86 -6.42
CA ASP A 9 -5.52 6.06 -5.88
C ASP A 9 -4.55 7.25 -5.67
N GLY A 10 -3.30 7.14 -6.16
CA GLY A 10 -2.28 8.19 -6.07
C GLY A 10 -1.59 8.30 -4.71
N SER A 11 -1.94 7.45 -3.75
CA SER A 11 -1.20 7.31 -2.50
C SER A 11 0.02 6.39 -2.65
N ASN A 12 0.70 6.10 -1.55
CA ASN A 12 1.88 5.22 -1.54
C ASN A 12 1.66 4.06 -0.59
N THR A 13 2.24 2.92 -0.94
CA THR A 13 2.38 1.74 -0.08
C THR A 13 3.85 1.38 0.06
N LEU A 14 4.18 0.59 1.08
CA LEU A 14 5.51 0.03 1.26
C LEU A 14 5.52 -1.40 0.75
N TYR A 15 6.41 -1.71 -0.19
CA TYR A 15 6.70 -3.07 -0.60
C TYR A 15 7.87 -3.61 0.24
N ASN A 16 7.69 -4.77 0.87
CA ASN A 16 8.75 -5.44 1.61
C ASN A 16 9.23 -6.67 0.85
N GLU A 17 10.43 -6.56 0.29
CA GLU A 17 11.03 -7.59 -0.56
C GLU A 17 11.32 -8.90 0.19
N THR A 18 11.47 -8.85 1.51
CA THR A 18 11.76 -10.05 2.31
C THR A 18 10.54 -10.96 2.41
N ILE A 19 9.34 -10.38 2.45
CA ILE A 19 8.08 -11.14 2.51
C ILE A 19 7.34 -11.19 1.18
N GLY A 20 7.71 -10.34 0.21
CA GLY A 20 7.10 -10.29 -1.12
C GLY A 20 5.75 -9.58 -1.18
N GLU A 21 5.43 -8.72 -0.19
CA GLU A 21 4.09 -8.17 -0.01
C GLU A 21 4.08 -6.64 0.16
N HIS A 22 2.92 -6.03 -0.15
CA HIS A 22 2.64 -4.61 0.11
C HIS A 22 1.90 -4.43 1.44
N TYR A 23 2.20 -3.35 2.14
CA TYR A 23 1.59 -3.05 3.44
C TYR A 23 0.12 -2.60 3.32
N HIS A 24 -0.21 -1.97 2.21
CA HIS A 24 -1.57 -1.60 1.81
C HIS A 24 -1.82 -1.99 0.36
N SER A 25 -3.10 -2.19 0.01
CA SER A 25 -3.55 -2.52 -1.34
C SER A 25 -2.97 -1.59 -2.40
N LYS A 26 -2.41 -2.20 -3.46
CA LYS A 26 -1.96 -1.49 -4.67
C LYS A 26 -3.09 -0.75 -5.39
N HIS A 27 -4.36 -1.14 -5.16
CA HIS A 27 -5.52 -0.48 -5.74
C HIS A 27 -5.84 0.84 -5.04
N GLY A 28 -5.34 1.04 -3.82
CA GLY A 28 -5.39 2.32 -3.14
C GLY A 28 -5.21 2.21 -1.63
N ALA A 29 -4.08 2.69 -1.12
CA ALA A 29 -3.79 2.63 0.31
C ALA A 29 -4.65 3.60 1.13
N LEU A 30 -4.94 4.79 0.58
CA LEU A 30 -5.81 5.77 1.22
C LEU A 30 -7.27 5.31 1.20
N GLN A 31 -7.73 4.75 0.07
CA GLN A 31 -9.08 4.21 -0.02
C GLN A 31 -9.29 3.02 0.93
N GLU A 32 -8.36 2.07 0.97
CA GLU A 32 -8.40 0.95 1.91
C GLU A 32 -8.48 1.44 3.35
N SER A 33 -7.62 2.40 3.72
CA SER A 33 -7.57 2.91 5.08
C SER A 33 -8.90 3.53 5.53
N LYS A 34 -9.52 4.32 4.63
CA LYS A 34 -10.82 4.97 4.88
C LYS A 34 -12.01 4.00 4.89
N HIS A 35 -11.91 2.85 4.23
CA HIS A 35 -13.00 1.90 4.14
C HIS A 35 -12.96 0.87 5.27
N VAL A 36 -11.76 0.46 5.67
CA VAL A 36 -11.56 -0.65 6.61
C VAL A 36 -11.41 -0.18 8.06
N PHE A 37 -10.77 0.97 8.29
CA PHE A 37 -10.36 1.38 9.65
C PHE A 37 -11.02 2.65 10.19
N ILE A 38 -11.63 3.46 9.32
CA ILE A 38 -12.32 4.70 9.67
C ILE A 38 -13.81 4.53 9.36
#